data_AF-X0WAW7-F1
#
_entry.id   AF-X0WAW7-F1
#
_cell.length_a   1.000
_cell.length_b   1.000
_cell.length_c   1.000
_cell.angle_alpha   90.00
_cell.angle_beta   90.00
_cell.angle_gamma   90.00
#
_symmetry.space_group_name_H-M   'P 1'
#
loop_
_entity.id
_entity.type
_entity.pdbx_description
1 polymer ?
#
loop_
_entity_poly.entity_id
_entity_poly.type
_entity_poly.pdbx_seq_one_letter_code
_entity_poly.pdbx_strand_id
1 'polypeptide(L)'
;VDFDLSKITKLYGVESGYKLMKMFREEFEKKKIEPDITLEELHEKTGKRLIITVSCIGKGVKYFDYKNEPSLSVLLAVRMSIGIPLFLTAVKYKGDYYVDGGVLDNVPIKALSQYAPDTVLTLRTTSSAMVGVEEVSINSFEDYIWMLGSTIFNEIEQLRESDYQEHRDNSIVVPIKEHPSIDITNDEKKELIKQGYVAAKEYLNSYTYFQMCMTALPFDIYTKIWQYYHSKTFTNTLSEIHKLDPQE
;
A
#
# COMPACT_ATOMS: atom_id res chain seq x y z
N VAL A 1 4.70 -23.80 -12.14
CA VAL A 1 5.24 -23.00 -13.25
C VAL A 1 6.69 -23.39 -13.40
N ASP A 2 7.15 -23.79 -14.58
CA ASP A 2 8.58 -24.11 -14.81
C ASP A 2 9.38 -22.79 -14.84
N PHE A 3 10.26 -22.58 -13.87
CA PHE A 3 11.04 -21.35 -13.74
C PHE A 3 12.31 -21.43 -14.60
N ASP A 4 12.43 -20.55 -15.59
CA ASP A 4 13.62 -20.45 -16.44
C ASP A 4 14.71 -19.60 -15.77
N LEU A 5 15.56 -20.26 -14.98
CA LEU A 5 16.69 -19.65 -14.28
C LEU A 5 17.68 -18.93 -15.21
N SER A 6 17.71 -19.26 -16.51
CA SER A 6 18.58 -18.57 -17.48
C SER A 6 18.17 -17.10 -17.69
N LYS A 7 16.88 -16.77 -17.50
CA LYS A 7 16.37 -15.40 -17.60
C LYS A 7 16.77 -14.53 -16.42
N ILE A 8 16.95 -15.10 -15.23
CA ILE A 8 17.43 -14.34 -14.06
C ILE A 8 18.79 -13.71 -14.37
N THR A 9 19.69 -14.46 -15.00
CA THR A 9 21.05 -13.98 -15.29
C THR A 9 21.11 -12.85 -16.32
N LYS A 10 20.08 -12.67 -17.16
CA LYS A 10 20.05 -11.66 -18.23
C LYS A 10 19.06 -10.53 -17.99
N LEU A 11 17.92 -10.86 -17.39
CA LEU A 11 16.75 -9.99 -17.26
C LEU A 11 16.31 -9.80 -15.79
N TYR A 12 17.03 -10.42 -14.85
CA TYR A 12 16.84 -10.28 -13.40
C TYR A 12 15.45 -10.72 -12.90
N GLY A 13 14.76 -11.58 -13.66
CA GLY A 13 13.50 -12.18 -13.25
C GLY A 13 13.14 -13.42 -14.08
N VAL A 14 12.28 -14.28 -13.52
CA VAL A 14 11.84 -15.55 -14.14
C VAL A 14 10.66 -15.36 -15.09
N GLU A 15 9.79 -14.37 -14.84
CA GLU A 15 8.62 -14.04 -15.65
C GLU A 15 8.76 -12.63 -16.26
N SER A 16 8.42 -12.51 -17.53
CA SER A 16 8.45 -11.25 -18.28
C SER A 16 7.42 -10.23 -17.79
N GLY A 17 6.28 -10.72 -17.30
CA GLY A 17 5.10 -9.90 -17.02
C GLY A 17 4.31 -9.53 -18.27
N TYR A 18 4.68 -10.05 -19.45
CA TYR A 18 4.04 -9.72 -20.72
C TYR A 18 2.54 -10.04 -20.72
N LYS A 19 2.14 -11.22 -20.21
CA LYS A 19 0.72 -11.62 -20.13
C LYS A 19 -0.08 -10.66 -19.24
N LEU A 20 0.49 -10.27 -18.09
CA LEU A 20 -0.13 -9.32 -17.16
C LEU A 20 -0.32 -7.95 -17.81
N MET A 21 0.73 -7.43 -18.47
CA MET A 21 0.66 -6.15 -19.16
C MET A 21 -0.28 -6.16 -20.36
N LYS A 22 -0.40 -7.31 -21.06
CA LYS A 22 -1.40 -7.49 -22.11
C LYS A 22 -2.82 -7.41 -21.55
N MET A 23 -3.10 -8.04 -20.41
CA MET A 23 -4.40 -7.93 -19.75
C MET A 23 -4.73 -6.49 -19.35
N PHE A 24 -3.75 -5.74 -18.81
CA PHE A 24 -3.96 -4.33 -18.50
C PHE A 24 -4.25 -3.51 -19.77
N ARG A 25 -3.48 -3.71 -20.84
CA ARG A 25 -3.73 -3.06 -22.13
C ARG A 25 -5.16 -3.31 -22.63
N GLU A 26 -5.63 -4.55 -22.60
CA GLU A 26 -7.00 -4.92 -22.97
C GLU A 26 -8.06 -4.22 -22.09
N GLU A 27 -7.81 -4.06 -20.79
CA GLU A 27 -8.71 -3.32 -19.88
C GLU A 27 -8.73 -1.80 -20.15
N PHE A 28 -7.58 -1.20 -20.50
CA PHE A 28 -7.51 0.20 -20.94
C PHE A 28 -8.32 0.41 -22.22
N GLU A 29 -8.17 -0.47 -23.22
CA GLU A 29 -8.91 -0.43 -24.48
C GLU A 29 -10.43 -0.57 -24.27
N LYS A 30 -10.87 -1.54 -23.44
CA LYS A 30 -12.30 -1.70 -23.08
C LYS A 30 -12.88 -0.44 -22.43
N LYS A 31 -12.08 0.30 -21.68
CA LYS A 31 -12.44 1.57 -21.04
C LYS A 31 -12.28 2.79 -21.97
N LYS A 32 -11.92 2.59 -23.23
CA LYS A 32 -11.63 3.65 -24.21
C LYS A 32 -10.57 4.63 -23.70
N ILE A 33 -9.50 4.07 -23.16
CA ILE A 33 -8.31 4.81 -22.74
C ILE A 33 -7.15 4.27 -23.57
N GLU A 34 -6.38 5.16 -24.19
CA GLU A 34 -5.19 4.79 -24.94
C GLU A 34 -4.20 4.04 -24.03
N PRO A 35 -3.75 2.83 -24.37
CA PRO A 35 -2.86 2.07 -23.50
C PRO A 35 -1.52 2.74 -23.22
N ASP A 36 -1.07 3.57 -24.15
CA ASP A 36 0.19 4.31 -24.03
C ASP A 36 -0.02 5.73 -23.48
N ILE A 37 -1.21 6.02 -22.92
CA ILE A 37 -1.54 7.29 -22.24
C ILE A 37 -0.47 7.64 -21.21
N THR A 38 -0.04 8.88 -21.25
CA THR A 38 0.94 9.44 -20.32
C THR A 38 0.30 9.86 -19.00
N LEU A 39 1.12 10.08 -17.98
CA LEU A 39 0.65 10.58 -16.68
C LEU A 39 -0.01 11.97 -16.80
N GLU A 40 0.50 12.83 -17.68
CA GLU A 40 -0.10 14.13 -18.00
C GLU A 40 -1.46 14.00 -18.69
N GLU A 41 -1.55 13.25 -19.77
CA GLU A 41 -2.81 13.06 -20.50
C GLU A 41 -3.89 12.41 -19.62
N LEU A 42 -3.51 11.47 -18.75
CA LEU A 42 -4.45 10.87 -17.79
C LEU A 42 -4.96 11.91 -16.78
N HIS A 43 -4.08 12.79 -16.30
CA HIS A 43 -4.45 13.88 -15.40
C HIS A 43 -5.39 14.87 -16.11
N GLU A 44 -5.09 15.28 -17.33
CA GLU A 44 -5.96 16.15 -18.14
C GLU A 44 -7.35 15.53 -18.37
N LYS A 45 -7.40 14.23 -18.65
CA LYS A 45 -8.65 13.50 -18.91
C LYS A 45 -9.52 13.30 -17.67
N THR A 46 -8.92 13.19 -16.49
CA THR A 46 -9.62 12.76 -15.27
C THR A 46 -9.69 13.82 -14.17
N GLY A 47 -8.84 14.85 -14.24
CA GLY A 47 -8.60 15.81 -13.16
C GLY A 47 -7.96 15.20 -11.91
N LYS A 48 -7.50 13.94 -11.96
CA LYS A 48 -6.95 13.22 -10.82
C LYS A 48 -5.43 13.13 -10.92
N ARG A 49 -4.74 13.44 -9.83
CA ARG A 49 -3.30 13.21 -9.71
C ARG A 49 -3.06 11.75 -9.32
N LEU A 50 -2.61 10.95 -10.29
CA LEU A 50 -2.11 9.61 -10.04
C LEU A 50 -0.63 9.68 -9.63
N ILE A 51 -0.29 9.06 -8.51
CA ILE A 51 1.08 8.92 -8.02
C ILE A 51 1.39 7.43 -7.96
N ILE A 52 2.47 7.00 -8.60
CA ILE A 52 2.90 5.60 -8.67
C ILE A 52 4.25 5.45 -7.98
N THR A 53 4.30 4.66 -6.91
CA THR A 53 5.53 4.37 -6.16
C THR A 53 6.33 3.27 -6.81
N VAL A 54 7.64 3.47 -6.96
CA VAL A 54 8.57 2.47 -7.50
C VAL A 54 9.85 2.44 -6.65
N SER A 55 10.52 1.29 -6.63
CA SER A 55 11.84 1.17 -6.00
C SER A 55 12.91 1.22 -7.08
N CYS A 56 13.81 2.22 -7.01
CA CYS A 56 14.95 2.35 -7.91
C CYS A 56 16.18 1.69 -7.30
N ILE A 57 16.72 0.68 -7.97
CA ILE A 57 17.88 -0.07 -7.48
C ILE A 57 19.08 0.88 -7.30
N GLY A 58 19.66 0.91 -6.09
CA GLY A 58 20.78 1.77 -5.72
C GLY A 58 20.45 3.25 -5.53
N LYS A 59 19.19 3.68 -5.72
CA LYS A 59 18.79 5.11 -5.62
C LYS A 59 17.56 5.36 -4.74
N GLY A 60 16.98 4.31 -4.15
CA GLY A 60 15.84 4.41 -3.22
C GLY A 60 14.48 4.58 -3.91
N VAL A 61 13.49 4.98 -3.13
CA VAL A 61 12.10 5.16 -3.59
C VAL A 61 12.01 6.30 -4.61
N LYS A 62 11.17 6.14 -5.63
CA LYS A 62 10.72 7.21 -6.51
C LYS A 62 9.19 7.19 -6.59
N TYR A 63 8.62 8.37 -6.80
CA TYR A 63 7.19 8.55 -7.03
C TYR A 63 7.05 9.14 -8.42
N PHE A 64 6.29 8.51 -9.31
CA PHE A 64 6.00 9.05 -10.63
C PHE A 64 4.59 9.65 -10.67
N ASP A 65 4.49 10.87 -11.16
CA ASP A 65 3.23 11.57 -11.40
C ASP A 65 3.34 12.52 -12.60
N TYR A 66 2.25 13.21 -12.92
CA TYR A 66 2.24 14.14 -14.04
C TYR A 66 3.18 15.36 -13.85
N LYS A 67 3.61 15.66 -12.62
CA LYS A 67 4.46 16.83 -12.34
C LYS A 67 5.94 16.52 -12.55
N ASN A 68 6.38 15.34 -12.14
CA ASN A 68 7.79 14.97 -12.18
C ASN A 68 8.16 14.09 -13.38
N GLU A 69 7.19 13.39 -13.97
CA GLU A 69 7.42 12.56 -15.15
C GLU A 69 6.18 12.56 -16.09
N PRO A 70 5.79 13.74 -16.64
CA PRO A 70 4.55 13.92 -17.39
C PRO A 70 4.40 12.96 -18.57
N SER A 71 5.49 12.75 -19.33
CA SER A 71 5.51 11.94 -20.56
C SER A 71 5.60 10.42 -20.32
N LEU A 72 5.72 9.96 -19.08
CA LEU A 72 5.80 8.53 -18.81
C LEU A 72 4.44 7.87 -18.99
N SER A 73 4.41 6.79 -19.77
CA SER A 73 3.24 5.92 -19.92
C SER A 73 2.79 5.39 -18.55
N VAL A 74 1.49 5.49 -18.28
CA VAL A 74 0.86 4.96 -17.07
C VAL A 74 1.13 3.46 -16.93
N LEU A 75 1.00 2.70 -18.01
CA LEU A 75 1.26 1.25 -18.00
C LEU A 75 2.73 0.92 -17.75
N LEU A 76 3.67 1.74 -18.25
CA LEU A 76 5.08 1.55 -17.95
C LEU A 76 5.38 1.82 -16.48
N ALA A 77 4.82 2.89 -15.90
CA ALA A 77 4.92 3.20 -14.48
C ALA A 77 4.34 2.07 -13.61
N VAL A 78 3.16 1.56 -13.94
CA VAL A 78 2.55 0.41 -13.27
C VAL A 78 3.44 -0.83 -13.38
N ARG A 79 4.00 -1.12 -14.56
CA ARG A 79 4.90 -2.27 -14.76
C ARG A 79 6.17 -2.19 -13.90
N MET A 80 6.68 -0.99 -13.66
CA MET A 80 7.78 -0.75 -12.72
C MET A 80 7.31 -1.00 -11.28
N SER A 81 6.16 -0.47 -10.90
CA SER A 81 5.61 -0.49 -9.53
C SER A 81 5.15 -1.87 -9.03
N ILE A 82 4.80 -2.79 -9.92
CA ILE A 82 4.40 -4.17 -9.57
C ILE A 82 5.49 -5.20 -9.82
N GLY A 83 6.70 -4.75 -10.19
CA GLY A 83 7.80 -5.61 -10.63
C GLY A 83 8.51 -6.32 -9.48
N ILE A 84 7.87 -7.31 -8.87
CA ILE A 84 8.44 -8.07 -7.72
C ILE A 84 9.84 -8.57 -8.09
N PRO A 85 10.91 -8.19 -7.34
CA PRO A 85 12.28 -8.58 -7.64
C PRO A 85 12.44 -10.09 -7.82
N LEU A 86 13.26 -10.52 -8.78
CA LEU A 86 13.56 -11.92 -9.11
C LEU A 86 12.36 -12.72 -9.67
N PHE A 87 11.13 -12.32 -9.39
CA PHE A 87 9.94 -12.90 -10.01
C PHE A 87 9.67 -12.26 -11.38
N LEU A 88 9.42 -10.95 -11.41
CA LEU A 88 9.25 -10.20 -12.64
C LEU A 88 10.55 -9.58 -13.10
N THR A 89 10.80 -9.63 -14.42
CA THR A 89 11.98 -8.98 -15.01
C THR A 89 12.06 -7.50 -14.64
N ALA A 90 13.25 -7.02 -14.31
CA ALA A 90 13.47 -5.62 -13.95
C ALA A 90 13.25 -4.72 -15.17
N VAL A 91 12.65 -3.55 -14.96
CA VAL A 91 12.42 -2.59 -16.04
C VAL A 91 13.55 -1.58 -16.04
N LYS A 92 14.18 -1.38 -17.21
CA LYS A 92 15.15 -0.31 -17.41
C LYS A 92 14.48 0.93 -17.98
N TYR A 93 14.58 2.06 -17.29
CA TYR A 93 14.02 3.34 -17.73
C TYR A 93 15.03 4.46 -17.44
N LYS A 94 15.31 5.32 -18.44
CA LYS A 94 16.31 6.41 -18.34
C LYS A 94 17.67 6.02 -17.75
N GLY A 95 18.12 4.78 -18.01
CA GLY A 95 19.41 4.26 -17.54
C GLY A 95 19.36 3.54 -16.19
N ASP A 96 18.26 3.68 -15.44
CA ASP A 96 18.07 3.09 -14.11
C ASP A 96 17.18 1.84 -14.16
N TYR A 97 17.28 1.02 -13.11
CA TYR A 97 16.49 -0.21 -12.95
C TYR A 97 15.45 -0.05 -11.86
N TYR A 98 14.21 -0.42 -12.19
CA TYR A 98 13.05 -0.27 -11.32
C TYR A 98 12.38 -1.61 -11.05
N VAL A 99 11.94 -1.76 -9.80
CA VAL A 99 11.21 -2.90 -9.26
C VAL A 99 10.06 -2.41 -8.37
N ASP A 100 9.32 -3.37 -7.83
CA ASP A 100 8.10 -3.14 -7.05
C ASP A 100 8.26 -2.04 -5.99
N GLY A 101 7.28 -1.12 -5.94
CA GLY A 101 7.28 0.00 -5.00
C GLY A 101 7.18 -0.45 -3.55
N GLY A 102 6.51 -1.57 -3.30
CA GLY A 102 6.33 -2.15 -1.98
C GLY A 102 7.61 -2.69 -1.36
N VAL A 103 8.67 -2.93 -2.15
CA VAL A 103 9.98 -3.31 -1.60
C VAL A 103 10.51 -2.24 -0.64
N LEU A 104 10.31 -0.96 -0.97
CA LEU A 104 10.86 0.13 -0.17
C LEU A 104 9.77 0.99 0.49
N ASP A 105 8.59 1.14 -0.10
CA ASP A 105 7.52 2.02 0.40
C ASP A 105 6.12 1.50 0.00
N ASN A 106 5.68 0.45 0.69
CA ASN A 106 4.43 -0.28 0.44
C ASN A 106 3.17 0.57 0.59
N VAL A 107 3.10 1.40 1.64
CA VAL A 107 2.04 2.37 1.82
C VAL A 107 2.70 3.75 1.89
N PRO A 108 2.72 4.52 0.77
CA PRO A 108 3.50 5.76 0.64
C PRO A 108 2.85 6.94 1.36
N ILE A 109 2.43 6.73 2.61
CA ILE A 109 1.59 7.64 3.37
C ILE A 109 2.27 8.97 3.64
N LYS A 110 3.55 8.94 4.03
CA LYS A 110 4.37 10.13 4.27
C LYS A 110 4.58 10.96 3.00
N ALA A 111 4.73 10.28 1.87
CA ALA A 111 4.83 10.93 0.57
C ALA A 111 3.49 11.47 0.06
N LEU A 112 2.35 10.99 0.58
CA LEU A 112 1.02 11.51 0.26
C LEU A 112 0.57 12.60 1.23
N SER A 113 0.92 12.49 2.52
CA SER A 113 0.55 13.45 3.57
C SER A 113 1.18 14.82 3.33
N GLN A 114 2.35 14.91 2.68
CA GLN A 114 2.88 16.20 2.22
C GLN A 114 1.95 16.96 1.24
N TYR A 115 1.05 16.25 0.56
CA TYR A 115 0.09 16.85 -0.37
C TYR A 115 -1.28 17.08 0.24
N ALA A 116 -1.68 16.26 1.22
CA ALA A 116 -3.02 16.29 1.79
C ALA A 116 -3.06 15.64 3.21
N PRO A 117 -2.41 16.24 4.22
CA PRO A 117 -2.12 15.56 5.49
C PRO A 117 -3.38 15.08 6.22
N ASP A 118 -4.45 15.87 6.18
CA ASP A 118 -5.68 15.59 6.95
C ASP A 118 -6.74 14.78 6.16
N THR A 119 -6.47 14.42 4.90
CA THR A 119 -7.48 13.80 4.03
C THR A 119 -7.00 12.54 3.31
N VAL A 120 -5.84 12.00 3.69
CA VAL A 120 -5.34 10.74 3.13
C VAL A 120 -6.05 9.58 3.80
N LEU A 121 -6.86 8.87 3.02
CA LEU A 121 -7.41 7.56 3.38
C LEU A 121 -6.51 6.47 2.81
N THR A 122 -5.98 5.59 3.66
CA THR A 122 -5.20 4.44 3.21
C THR A 122 -6.03 3.16 3.17
N LEU A 123 -5.65 2.25 2.28
CA LEU A 123 -6.12 0.88 2.25
C LEU A 123 -4.87 0.00 2.28
N ARG A 124 -4.69 -0.75 3.37
CA ARG A 124 -3.54 -1.63 3.53
C ARG A 124 -3.97 -3.03 3.93
N THR A 125 -3.19 -4.01 3.51
CA THR A 125 -3.35 -5.39 3.94
C THR A 125 -2.38 -5.67 5.07
N THR A 126 -2.79 -6.48 6.04
CA THR A 126 -1.90 -6.99 7.09
C THR A 126 -1.92 -8.50 7.04
N SER A 127 -0.75 -9.12 7.12
CA SER A 127 -0.64 -10.57 7.19
C SER A 127 -0.27 -10.97 8.61
N SER A 128 -1.08 -11.83 9.21
CA SER A 128 -0.72 -12.49 10.48
C SER A 128 0.27 -13.65 10.26
N ALA A 129 0.57 -14.02 9.02
CA ALA A 129 1.24 -15.28 8.69
C ALA A 129 2.76 -15.30 8.98
N MET A 130 3.39 -14.15 9.27
CA MET A 130 4.85 -14.08 9.48
C MET A 130 5.27 -13.82 10.93
N VAL A 131 4.33 -13.56 11.82
CA VAL A 131 4.61 -13.42 13.25
C VAL A 131 4.40 -14.80 13.90
N GLY A 132 5.49 -15.52 14.17
CA GLY A 132 5.45 -16.74 14.99
C GLY A 132 5.76 -18.07 14.29
N VAL A 133 6.50 -18.09 13.19
CA VAL A 133 7.01 -19.36 12.62
C VAL A 133 8.18 -19.85 13.50
N GLU A 134 7.92 -20.82 14.37
CA GLU A 134 8.95 -21.39 15.28
C GLU A 134 10.05 -22.18 14.55
N GLU A 135 9.75 -22.74 13.36
CA GLU A 135 10.74 -23.42 12.51
C GLU A 135 10.60 -23.03 11.03
N VAL A 136 11.63 -22.36 10.51
CA VAL A 136 11.72 -22.03 9.09
C VAL A 136 12.35 -23.20 8.33
N SER A 137 11.57 -23.87 7.49
CA SER A 137 12.05 -24.92 6.58
C SER A 137 12.29 -24.34 5.18
N ILE A 138 13.54 -24.38 4.71
CA ILE A 138 13.93 -23.96 3.36
C ILE A 138 14.28 -25.22 2.57
N ASN A 139 13.41 -25.63 1.65
CA ASN A 139 13.56 -26.88 0.90
C ASN A 139 13.99 -26.66 -0.56
N SER A 140 13.97 -25.42 -1.03
CA SER A 140 14.29 -25.05 -2.40
C SER A 140 14.97 -23.68 -2.47
N PHE A 141 15.56 -23.36 -3.62
CA PHE A 141 16.14 -22.04 -3.86
C PHE A 141 15.05 -20.96 -3.92
N GLU A 142 13.87 -21.33 -4.42
CA GLU A 142 12.67 -20.51 -4.44
C GLU A 142 12.21 -20.15 -3.03
N ASP A 143 12.16 -21.14 -2.12
CA ASP A 143 11.85 -20.90 -0.70
C ASP A 143 12.86 -19.95 -0.07
N TYR A 144 14.15 -20.12 -0.38
CA TYR A 144 15.21 -19.26 0.12
C TYR A 144 15.01 -17.80 -0.33
N ILE A 145 14.78 -17.57 -1.63
CA ILE A 145 14.58 -16.23 -2.18
C ILE A 145 13.32 -15.59 -1.60
N TRP A 146 12.23 -16.35 -1.50
CA TRP A 146 10.99 -15.87 -0.89
C TRP A 146 11.19 -15.48 0.56
N MET A 147 11.80 -16.36 1.37
CA MET A 147 12.06 -16.11 2.79
C MET A 147 12.98 -14.90 3.01
N LEU A 148 14.03 -14.75 2.19
CA LEU A 148 14.91 -13.59 2.24
C LEU A 148 14.17 -12.30 1.90
N GLY A 149 13.39 -12.31 0.82
CA GLY A 149 12.58 -11.17 0.40
C GLY A 149 11.56 -10.78 1.48
N SER A 150 10.86 -11.76 2.05
CA SER A 150 9.92 -11.54 3.14
C SER A 150 10.57 -11.00 4.40
N THR A 151 11.77 -11.48 4.76
CA THR A 151 12.51 -10.98 5.93
C THR A 151 12.86 -9.50 5.75
N ILE A 152 13.37 -9.11 4.59
CA ILE A 152 13.70 -7.71 4.27
C ILE A 152 12.44 -6.86 4.24
N PHE A 153 11.37 -7.35 3.61
CA PHE A 153 10.09 -6.65 3.52
C PHE A 153 9.48 -6.40 4.91
N ASN A 154 9.50 -7.39 5.80
CA ASN A 154 8.96 -7.26 7.16
C ASN A 154 9.74 -6.22 7.98
N GLU A 155 11.07 -6.19 7.88
CA GLU A 155 11.90 -5.19 8.55
C GLU A 155 11.55 -3.77 8.05
N ILE A 156 11.38 -3.60 6.74
CA ILE A 156 11.01 -2.31 6.14
C ILE A 156 9.60 -1.88 6.59
N GLU A 157 8.63 -2.80 6.62
CA GLU A 157 7.28 -2.49 7.13
C GLU A 157 7.31 -2.14 8.62
N GLN A 158 8.13 -2.81 9.43
CA GLN A 158 8.30 -2.48 10.85
C GLN A 158 8.90 -1.08 11.05
N LEU A 159 9.89 -0.69 10.24
CA LEU A 159 10.45 0.67 10.25
C LEU A 159 9.43 1.74 9.84
N ARG A 160 8.37 1.37 9.13
CA ARG A 160 7.29 2.25 8.67
C ARG A 160 6.06 2.24 9.58
N GLU A 161 6.04 1.39 10.61
CA GLU A 161 4.87 1.23 11.47
C GLU A 161 4.50 2.55 12.18
N SER A 162 5.45 3.38 12.58
CA SER A 162 5.16 4.69 13.18
C SER A 162 4.36 5.61 12.25
N ASP A 163 4.72 5.64 10.96
CA ASP A 163 4.00 6.44 9.96
C ASP A 163 2.56 5.92 9.79
N TYR A 164 2.35 4.60 9.91
CA TYR A 164 1.03 3.96 9.85
C TYR A 164 0.19 4.26 11.11
N GLN A 165 0.81 4.30 12.29
CA GLN A 165 0.12 4.61 13.54
C GLN A 165 -0.36 6.07 13.58
N GLU A 166 0.44 7.02 13.09
CA GLU A 166 0.07 8.44 13.00
C GLU A 166 -1.22 8.65 12.17
N HIS A 167 -1.48 7.77 11.21
CA HIS A 167 -2.64 7.87 10.31
C HIS A 167 -3.62 6.71 10.49
N ARG A 168 -3.59 6.04 11.64
CA ARG A 168 -4.41 4.85 11.91
C ARG A 168 -5.90 5.12 11.74
N ASP A 169 -6.36 6.30 12.17
CA ASP A 169 -7.77 6.69 12.10
C ASP A 169 -8.27 6.84 10.67
N ASN A 170 -7.38 7.16 9.73
CA ASN A 170 -7.68 7.29 8.30
C ASN A 170 -7.17 6.09 7.49
N SER A 171 -7.23 4.88 8.07
CA SER A 171 -6.72 3.67 7.43
C SER A 171 -7.72 2.51 7.48
N ILE A 172 -8.07 1.99 6.31
CA ILE A 172 -8.79 0.71 6.17
C ILE A 172 -7.76 -0.41 6.19
N VAL A 173 -7.75 -1.18 7.26
CA VAL A 173 -6.83 -2.31 7.44
C VAL A 173 -7.57 -3.61 7.12
N VAL A 174 -7.10 -4.33 6.09
CA VAL A 174 -7.67 -5.60 5.65
C VAL A 174 -6.78 -6.74 6.17
N PRO A 175 -7.22 -7.50 7.19
CA PRO A 175 -6.47 -8.65 7.66
C PRO A 175 -6.57 -9.78 6.63
N ILE A 176 -5.42 -10.21 6.11
CA ILE A 176 -5.30 -11.36 5.21
C ILE A 176 -4.68 -12.52 6.00
N LYS A 177 -5.38 -13.66 6.00
CA LYS A 177 -4.96 -14.85 6.78
C LYS A 177 -3.72 -15.54 6.21
N GLU A 178 -3.55 -15.51 4.89
CA GLU A 178 -2.47 -16.18 4.18
C GLU A 178 -1.94 -15.25 3.09
N HIS A 179 -0.62 -15.16 2.91
CA HIS A 179 -0.08 -14.45 1.75
C HIS A 179 -0.61 -15.14 0.49
N PRO A 180 -1.28 -14.41 -0.42
CA PRO A 180 -1.76 -15.02 -1.64
C PRO A 180 -0.56 -15.62 -2.38
N SER A 181 -0.61 -16.94 -2.58
CA SER A 181 0.27 -17.59 -3.53
C SER A 181 0.00 -17.00 -4.91
N ILE A 182 0.93 -17.19 -5.86
CA ILE A 182 0.68 -16.76 -7.25
C ILE A 182 -0.49 -17.56 -7.86
N ASP A 183 -0.85 -18.71 -7.27
CA ASP A 183 -1.91 -19.61 -7.71
C ASP A 183 -3.12 -19.55 -6.77
N ILE A 184 -3.92 -18.49 -6.93
CA ILE A 184 -5.16 -18.30 -6.15
C ILE A 184 -6.39 -18.87 -6.86
N THR A 185 -7.15 -19.67 -6.14
CA THR A 185 -8.44 -20.22 -6.56
C THR A 185 -9.51 -19.12 -6.65
N ASN A 186 -10.61 -19.41 -7.36
CA ASN A 186 -11.72 -18.46 -7.46
C ASN A 186 -12.44 -18.24 -6.12
N ASP A 187 -12.42 -19.21 -5.21
CA ASP A 187 -13.05 -19.07 -3.90
C ASP A 187 -12.17 -18.25 -2.94
N GLU A 188 -10.85 -18.41 -2.99
CA GLU A 188 -9.91 -17.51 -2.29
C GLU A 188 -10.04 -16.07 -2.79
N LYS A 189 -10.18 -15.84 -4.10
CA LYS A 189 -10.45 -14.49 -4.64
C LYS A 189 -11.72 -13.87 -4.05
N LYS A 190 -12.82 -14.63 -3.99
CA LYS A 190 -14.09 -14.15 -3.42
C LYS A 190 -13.92 -13.82 -1.94
N GLU A 191 -13.17 -14.65 -1.21
CA GLU A 191 -12.91 -14.43 0.21
C GLU A 191 -12.06 -13.18 0.44
N LEU A 192 -11.00 -12.95 -0.35
CA LEU A 192 -10.20 -11.72 -0.29
C LEU A 192 -11.03 -10.47 -0.58
N ILE A 193 -11.90 -10.52 -1.59
CA ILE A 193 -12.82 -9.42 -1.90
C ILE A 193 -13.79 -9.17 -0.74
N LYS A 194 -14.32 -10.24 -0.14
CA LYS A 194 -15.23 -10.14 1.01
C LYS A 194 -14.54 -9.55 2.23
N GLN A 195 -13.29 -9.92 2.51
CA GLN A 195 -12.49 -9.36 3.61
C GLN A 195 -12.30 -7.86 3.43
N GLY A 196 -11.92 -7.41 2.22
CA GLY A 196 -11.82 -5.98 1.91
C GLY A 196 -13.15 -5.24 2.06
N TYR A 197 -14.26 -5.83 1.62
CA TYR A 197 -15.60 -5.26 1.79
C TYR A 197 -15.98 -5.11 3.27
N VAL A 198 -15.76 -6.15 4.07
CA VAL A 198 -16.06 -6.14 5.52
C VAL A 198 -15.24 -5.05 6.22
N ALA A 199 -13.93 -5.02 5.99
CA ALA A 199 -13.03 -4.02 6.58
C ALA A 199 -13.44 -2.58 6.23
N ALA A 200 -13.75 -2.32 4.95
CA ALA A 200 -14.21 -1.00 4.53
C ALA A 200 -15.56 -0.62 5.15
N LYS A 201 -16.49 -1.58 5.27
CA LYS A 201 -17.80 -1.36 5.90
C LYS A 201 -17.66 -1.07 7.40
N GLU A 202 -16.81 -1.80 8.11
CA GLU A 202 -16.52 -1.58 9.52
C GLU A 202 -15.91 -0.20 9.76
N TYR A 203 -14.94 0.19 8.93
CA TYR A 203 -14.35 1.52 8.93
C TYR A 203 -15.41 2.62 8.72
N LEU A 204 -16.27 2.50 7.69
CA LEU A 204 -17.31 3.51 7.45
C LEU A 204 -18.36 3.56 8.58
N ASN A 205 -18.66 2.42 9.19
CA ASN A 205 -19.57 2.34 10.33
C ASN A 205 -19.00 2.96 11.60
N SER A 206 -17.68 2.89 11.83
CA SER A 206 -17.06 3.54 12.99
C SER A 206 -17.17 5.08 12.88
N TYR A 207 -17.00 5.63 11.67
CA TYR A 207 -17.24 7.05 11.39
C TYR A 207 -18.71 7.44 11.55
N THR A 208 -19.62 6.61 11.04
CA THR A 208 -21.06 6.86 11.16
C THR A 208 -21.49 6.77 12.61
N TYR A 209 -20.96 5.83 13.41
CA TYR A 209 -21.21 5.73 14.85
C TYR A 209 -20.65 6.94 15.59
N PHE A 210 -19.46 7.43 15.26
CA PHE A 210 -18.92 8.65 15.86
C PHE A 210 -19.80 9.88 15.55
N GLN A 211 -20.20 10.07 14.29
CA GLN A 211 -21.13 11.15 13.91
C GLN A 211 -22.53 10.96 14.52
N MET A 212 -23.05 9.74 14.59
CA MET A 212 -24.32 9.42 15.23
C MET A 212 -24.25 9.66 16.73
N CYS A 213 -23.17 9.29 17.42
CA CYS A 213 -22.97 9.61 18.83
C CYS A 213 -22.92 11.13 19.03
N MET A 214 -22.21 11.87 18.18
CA MET A 214 -22.12 13.33 18.29
C MET A 214 -23.44 14.05 17.98
N THR A 215 -24.26 13.52 17.07
CA THR A 215 -25.54 14.13 16.64
C THR A 215 -26.75 13.64 17.45
N ALA A 216 -26.68 12.47 18.08
CA ALA A 216 -27.71 11.92 18.96
C ALA A 216 -27.61 12.45 20.40
N LEU A 217 -26.50 13.11 20.76
CA LEU A 217 -26.39 13.80 22.04
C LEU A 217 -27.23 15.08 22.03
N PRO A 218 -28.08 15.28 23.05
CA PRO A 218 -28.68 16.59 23.30
C PRO A 218 -27.61 17.70 23.29
N PHE A 219 -27.94 18.86 22.72
CA PHE A 219 -26.99 19.95 22.50
C PHE A 219 -26.26 20.39 23.79
N ASP A 220 -26.93 20.30 24.93
CA ASP A 220 -26.38 20.58 26.25
C ASP A 220 -25.36 19.54 26.74
N ILE A 221 -25.50 18.27 26.34
CA ILE A 221 -24.50 17.23 26.63
C ILE A 221 -23.31 17.36 25.69
N TYR A 222 -23.56 17.59 24.39
CA TYR A 222 -22.51 17.88 23.41
C TYR A 222 -21.63 19.05 23.86
N THR A 223 -22.25 20.17 24.25
CA THR A 223 -21.52 21.37 24.70
C THR A 223 -20.73 21.12 26.00
N LYS A 224 -21.23 20.30 26.93
CA LYS A 224 -20.48 19.91 28.13
C LYS A 224 -19.29 19.03 27.82
N ILE A 225 -19.44 18.05 26.93
CA ILE A 225 -18.32 17.20 26.48
C ILE A 225 -17.27 18.06 25.78
N TRP A 226 -17.70 18.93 24.87
CA TRP A 226 -16.82 19.86 24.17
C TRP A 226 -16.08 20.79 25.14
N GLN A 227 -16.79 21.38 26.12
CA GLN A 227 -16.19 22.21 27.16
C GLN A 227 -15.19 21.44 28.02
N TYR A 228 -15.48 20.17 28.33
CA TYR A 228 -14.57 19.32 29.09
C TYR A 228 -13.28 19.03 28.32
N TYR A 229 -13.36 18.62 27.04
CA TYR A 229 -12.19 18.41 26.18
C TYR A 229 -11.31 19.67 26.04
N HIS A 230 -11.91 20.87 26.13
CA HIS A 230 -11.20 22.15 26.08
C HIS A 230 -10.94 22.76 27.47
N SER A 231 -11.19 22.01 28.55
CA SER A 231 -10.94 22.48 29.91
C SER A 231 -9.48 22.24 30.31
N LYS A 232 -8.96 23.12 31.17
CA LYS A 232 -7.64 22.92 31.80
C LYS A 232 -7.57 21.59 32.56
N THR A 233 -8.69 21.11 33.09
CA THR A 233 -8.76 19.82 33.79
C THR A 233 -8.38 18.68 32.84
N PHE A 234 -9.00 18.62 31.65
CA PHE A 234 -8.68 17.59 30.66
C PHE A 234 -7.22 17.69 30.19
N THR A 235 -6.75 18.90 29.85
CA THR A 235 -5.35 19.12 29.43
C THR A 235 -4.35 18.71 30.51
N ASN A 236 -4.64 18.99 31.78
CA ASN A 236 -3.77 18.62 32.91
C ASN A 236 -3.77 17.11 33.13
N THR A 237 -4.94 16.46 33.12
CA THR A 237 -5.05 15.01 33.26
C THR A 237 -4.32 14.30 32.11
N LEU A 238 -4.46 14.77 30.87
CA LEU A 238 -3.77 14.22 29.72
C LEU A 238 -2.25 14.38 29.86
N SER A 239 -1.78 15.55 30.31
CA SER A 239 -0.36 15.79 30.61
C SER A 239 0.18 14.89 31.73
N GLU A 240 -0.63 14.57 32.75
CA GLU A 240 -0.23 13.63 33.81
C GLU A 240 -0.18 12.19 33.30
N ILE A 241 -1.11 11.78 32.44
CA ILE A 241 -1.09 10.46 31.80
C ILE A 241 0.15 10.30 30.91
N HIS A 242 0.49 11.29 30.08
CA HIS A 242 1.71 11.27 29.27
C HIS A 242 3.01 11.27 30.11
N LYS A 243 2.97 11.70 31.37
CA LYS A 243 4.12 11.56 32.29
C LYS A 243 4.25 10.16 32.88
N LEU A 244 3.15 9.41 32.94
CA LEU A 244 3.11 8.05 33.48
C LEU A 244 3.47 7.00 32.42
N ASP A 245 3.37 7.34 31.14
CA ASP A 245 3.89 6.54 30.03
C ASP A 245 4.72 7.43 29.08
N PRO A 246 6.05 7.54 29.27
CA PRO A 246 6.90 8.47 28.51
C PRO A 246 7.20 8.06 27.06
N GLN A 247 6.51 7.06 26.49
CA GLN A 247 6.80 6.52 25.15
C GLN A 247 5.81 6.97 24.06
N GLU A 248 5.38 8.23 24.10
CA GLU A 248 4.98 8.98 22.89
C GLU A 248 5.85 10.23 22.72
#